data_AF-A0A849B600-F1
#
_entry.id   AF-A0A849B600-F1
#
_cell.length_a   1.000
_cell.length_b   1.000
_cell.length_c   1.000
_cell.angle_alpha   90.00
_cell.angle_beta   90.00
_cell.angle_gamma   90.00
#
_symmetry.space_group_name_H-M   'P 1'
#
loop_
_entity.id
_entity.type
_entity.pdbx_description
1 polymer ?
#
loop_
_entity_poly.entity_id
_entity_poly.type
_entity_poly.pdbx_seq_one_letter_code
_entity_poly.pdbx_strand_id
1 'polypeptide(L)' 'MSISTDKDIIVALGGSTKVAEMLGLKSKQRVQNWMTRGIPAEVKLQYPHIFLNPHISGVVRNKDVA' A
#
# COMPACT_ATOMS: atom_id res chain seq x y z
N MET A 1 4.90 -9.01 -5.50
CA MET A 1 4.17 -7.74 -5.66
C MET A 1 5.03 -6.82 -6.49
N SER A 2 4.50 -6.30 -7.61
CA SER A 2 5.21 -5.30 -8.42
C SER A 2 5.00 -3.90 -7.83
N ILE A 3 5.82 -2.94 -8.26
CA ILE A 3 5.71 -1.53 -7.83
C ILE A 3 4.34 -0.93 -8.20
N SER A 4 3.76 -1.33 -9.35
CA SER A 4 2.40 -0.90 -9.73
C SER A 4 1.36 -1.36 -8.69
N THR A 5 1.42 -2.63 -8.29
CA THR A 5 0.51 -3.20 -7.28
C THR A 5 0.62 -2.48 -5.93
N ASP A 6 1.82 -2.06 -5.53
CA ASP A 6 2.03 -1.38 -4.24
C ASP A 6 1.35 0.00 -4.20
N LYS A 7 1.45 0.76 -5.30
CA LYS A 7 0.73 2.03 -5.44
C LYS A 7 -0.77 1.82 -5.32
N ASP A 8 -1.31 0.82 -6.00
CA ASP A 8 -2.75 0.57 -6.03
C ASP A 8 -3.27 0.09 -4.68
N ILE A 9 -2.48 -0.69 -3.94
CA ILE A 9 -2.77 -1.04 -2.54
C ILE A 9 -2.85 0.24 -1.69
N ILE A 10 -1.88 1.15 -1.80
CA ILE A 10 -1.90 2.41 -1.04
C ILE A 10 -3.13 3.24 -1.40
N VAL A 11 -3.51 3.31 -2.68
CA VAL A 11 -4.72 4.02 -3.13
C VAL A 11 -5.98 3.36 -2.58
N ALA A 12 -6.09 2.03 -2.64
CA ALA A 12 -7.23 1.27 -2.12
C ALA A 12 -7.41 1.43 -0.60
N LEU A 13 -6.31 1.64 0.13
CA LEU A 13 -6.29 1.93 1.57
C LEU A 13 -6.67 3.39 1.92
N GLY A 14 -6.97 4.23 0.93
CA GLY A 14 -7.33 5.63 1.13
C GLY A 14 -6.18 6.63 0.91
N GLY A 15 -5.09 6.20 0.29
CA GLY A 15 -3.97 7.05 -0.11
C GLY A 15 -2.86 7.20 0.94
N SER A 16 -1.80 7.93 0.57
CA SER A 16 -0.56 8.01 1.35
C SER A 16 -0.74 8.63 2.73
N THR A 17 -1.61 9.65 2.86
CA THR A 17 -1.96 10.24 4.15
C THR A 17 -2.63 9.22 5.07
N LYS A 18 -3.64 8.50 4.57
CA LYS A 18 -4.39 7.54 5.38
C LYS A 18 -3.53 6.36 5.83
N VAL A 19 -2.69 5.86 4.95
CA VAL A 19 -1.73 4.80 5.27
C VAL A 19 -0.70 5.29 6.30
N ALA A 20 -0.21 6.53 6.20
CA ALA A 20 0.70 7.07 7.22
C ALA A 20 0.05 7.11 8.62
N GLU A 21 -1.22 7.51 8.72
CA GLU A 21 -1.99 7.46 9.96
C GLU A 21 -2.16 6.02 10.48
N MET A 22 -2.54 5.07 9.62
CA MET A 22 -2.70 3.65 9.99
C MET A 22 -1.41 3.05 10.56
N LEU A 23 -0.26 3.47 10.03
CA LEU A 23 1.05 3.00 10.46
C LEU A 23 1.66 3.81 11.62
N GLY A 24 0.97 4.86 12.11
CA GLY A 24 1.52 5.76 13.13
C GLY A 24 2.76 6.54 12.69
N LEU A 25 2.93 6.75 11.37
CA LEU A 25 4.07 7.46 10.81
C LEU A 25 3.85 8.97 10.86
N LYS A 26 4.85 9.70 11.38
CA LYS A 26 4.82 11.17 11.43
C LYS A 26 4.94 11.86 10.06
N SER A 27 5.40 11.14 9.02
CA SER A 27 5.66 11.71 7.69
C SER A 27 4.94 10.96 6.59
N LYS A 28 3.92 11.61 6.00
CA LYS A 28 3.23 11.14 4.79
C LYS A 28 4.15 11.06 3.57
N GLN A 29 5.24 11.84 3.54
CA GLN A 29 6.20 11.85 2.44
C GLN A 29 6.88 10.48 2.28
N ARG A 30 7.10 9.76 3.39
CA ARG A 30 7.65 8.41 3.36
C ARG A 30 6.76 7.46 2.56
N VAL A 31 5.45 7.52 2.81
CA VAL A 31 4.45 6.70 2.10
C VAL A 31 4.30 7.16 0.66
N GLN A 32 4.34 8.47 0.41
CA GLN A 32 4.34 9.03 -0.94
C GLN A 32 5.50 8.47 -1.78
N ASN A 33 6.68 8.33 -1.20
CA ASN A 33 7.83 7.74 -1.90
C ASN A 33 7.61 6.26 -2.25
N TRP A 34 6.87 5.51 -1.42
CA TRP A 34 6.53 4.11 -1.71
C TRP A 34 5.60 3.96 -2.91
N MET A 35 4.76 4.96 -3.19
CA MET A 35 3.89 4.95 -4.37
C MET A 35 4.67 4.96 -5.69
N THR A 36 5.93 5.41 -5.68
CA THR A 36 6.82 5.44 -6.86
C THR A 36 7.90 4.35 -6.79
N ARG A 37 8.43 4.06 -5.61
CA ARG A 37 9.58 3.14 -5.42
C ARG A 37 9.17 1.72 -5.03
N GLY A 38 7.90 1.51 -4.68
CA GLY A 38 7.41 0.31 -4.02
C GLY A 38 7.50 0.40 -2.50
N ILE A 39 6.67 -0.40 -1.83
CA ILE A 39 6.70 -0.53 -0.37
C ILE A 39 7.86 -1.47 0.00
N PRO A 40 8.73 -1.12 0.95
CA PRO A 40 9.82 -1.98 1.39
C PRO A 40 9.31 -3.35 1.86
N ALA A 41 10.00 -4.42 1.50
CA ALA A 41 9.59 -5.78 1.86
C ALA A 41 9.44 -5.96 3.38
N GLU A 42 10.38 -5.42 4.16
CA GLU A 42 10.32 -5.41 5.63
C GLU A 42 9.04 -4.76 6.16
N VAL A 43 8.59 -3.65 5.57
CA VAL A 43 7.34 -2.97 5.97
C VAL A 43 6.13 -3.85 5.66
N LYS A 44 6.13 -4.57 4.54
CA LYS A 44 5.04 -5.53 4.22
C LYS A 44 4.98 -6.67 5.23
N LEU A 45 6.13 -7.16 5.67
CA LEU A 45 6.24 -8.22 6.67
C LEU A 45 5.88 -7.72 8.08
N GLN A 46 6.15 -6.45 8.39
CA GLN A 46 5.74 -5.83 9.66
C GLN A 46 4.23 -5.59 9.72
N TYR A 47 3.60 -5.29 8.58
CA TYR A 47 2.16 -5.04 8.48
C TYR A 47 1.48 -5.96 7.45
N PRO A 48 1.51 -7.29 7.66
CA PRO A 48 1.02 -8.25 6.68
C PRO A 48 -0.50 -8.16 6.51
N HIS A 49 -1.23 -7.84 7.58
CA HIS A 49 -2.68 -7.65 7.55
C HIS A 49 -3.14 -6.42 6.76
N ILE A 50 -2.22 -5.49 6.48
CA ILE A 50 -2.48 -4.30 5.66
C ILE A 50 -2.03 -4.56 4.23
N PHE A 51 -0.76 -4.91 4.04
CA PHE A 51 -0.16 -4.95 2.70
C PHE A 51 -0.21 -6.32 2.01
N LEU A 52 -0.30 -7.41 2.77
CA LEU A 52 -0.38 -8.78 2.24
C LEU A 52 -1.78 -9.38 2.37
N ASN A 53 -2.78 -8.55 2.64
CA ASN A 53 -4.16 -8.98 2.80
C ASN A 53 -4.75 -9.43 1.45
N PRO A 54 -5.23 -10.68 1.32
CA PRO A 54 -5.81 -11.19 0.09
C PRO A 54 -7.06 -10.43 -0.38
N HIS A 55 -7.85 -9.88 0.56
CA HIS A 55 -9.04 -9.10 0.24
C HIS A 55 -8.68 -7.78 -0.44
N ILE A 56 -7.70 -7.06 0.12
CA ILE A 56 -7.21 -5.80 -0.46
C ILE A 56 -6.56 -6.07 -1.82
N SER A 57 -5.73 -7.11 -1.89
CA SER A 57 -5.08 -7.50 -3.15
C SER A 57 -6.10 -7.94 -4.21
N GLY A 58 -7.21 -8.55 -3.80
CA GLY A 58 -8.32 -8.93 -4.69
C GLY A 58 -9.07 -7.71 -5.25
N VAL A 59 -9.34 -6.72 -4.41
CA VAL A 59 -9.94 -5.44 -4.83
C VAL A 59 -9.07 -4.73 -5.86
N VAL A 60 -7.75 -4.68 -5.62
CA VAL A 60 -6.81 -4.06 -6.55
C VAL A 60 -6.80 -4.78 -7.90
N ARG A 61 -6.69 -6.12 -7.91
CA ARG A 61 -6.68 -6.91 -9.15
C ARG A 61 -7.96 -6.78 -9.99
N ASN A 62 -9.13 -6.67 -9.33
CA ASN A 62 -10.40 -6.53 -10.04
C ASN A 62 -10.57 -5.15 -10.71
N LYS A 63 -9.80 -4.15 -10.28
CA LYS A 63 -9.84 -2.79 -10.83
C LYS A 63 -9.20 -2.68 -12.21
N ASP A 64 -8.31 -3.60 -12.57
CA ASP A 64 -7.62 -3.64 -13.86
C ASP A 64 -8.44 -4.32 -14.97
N VAL A 65 -9.62 -4.87 -14.63
CA VAL A 65 -10.49 -5.66 -15.53
C VAL A 65 -11.75 -4.90 -15.95
N ALA A 66 -11.95 -3.68 -15.45
CA ALA A 66 -13.08 -2.78 -15.78
C ALA A 66 -12.60 -1.56 -16.55
#